data_AF-A0A2U0S4G5-F1
#
_entry.id   AF-A0A2U0S4G5-F1
#
_cell.length_a   1.000
_cell.length_b   1.000
_cell.length_c   1.000
_cell.angle_alpha   90.00
_cell.angle_beta   90.00
_cell.angle_gamma   90.00
#
_symmetry.space_group_name_H-M   'P 1'
#
loop_
_entity.id
_entity.type
_entity.pdbx_description
1 polymer ?
#
loop_
_entity_poly.entity_id
_entity_poly.type
_entity_poly.pdbx_seq_one_letter_code
_entity_poly.pdbx_strand_id
1 'polypeptide(L)' 'MSEPNLVSIRLNGEKQDFILNKKDFKTGSRGYHAQGKMQVGDKRYQCNILCVEIGSKPKDK' A
#
# COMPACT_ATOMS: atom_id res chain seq x y z
N MET A 1 -11.64 -11.69 14.13
CA MET A 1 -10.71 -10.63 13.67
C MET A 1 -10.53 -10.84 12.18
N SER A 2 -10.65 -9.80 11.35
CA SER A 2 -10.42 -9.93 9.89
C SER A 2 -8.94 -10.12 9.60
N GLU A 3 -8.60 -10.93 8.62
CA GLU A 3 -7.22 -11.11 8.16
C GLU A 3 -6.61 -9.78 7.68
N PRO A 4 -5.31 -9.55 7.92
CA PRO A 4 -4.64 -8.34 7.46
C PRO A 4 -4.51 -8.34 5.93
N ASN A 5 -4.69 -7.17 5.30
CA ASN A 5 -4.36 -6.99 3.90
C ASN A 5 -2.84 -6.87 3.77
N LEU A 6 -2.23 -7.65 2.88
CA LEU A 6 -0.79 -7.69 2.67
C LEU A 6 -0.44 -7.34 1.23
N VAL A 7 0.71 -6.72 1.04
CA VAL A 7 1.34 -6.54 -0.27
C VAL A 7 2.78 -7.01 -0.20
N SER A 8 3.20 -7.80 -1.18
CA SER A 8 4.58 -8.21 -1.35
C SER A 8 5.25 -7.34 -2.40
N ILE A 9 6.36 -6.70 -2.04
CA ILE A 9 7.27 -6.09 -3.00
C ILE A 9 8.42 -7.06 -3.24
N ARG A 10 8.73 -7.31 -4.52
CA ARG A 10 9.95 -8.00 -4.94
C ARG A 10 10.85 -7.03 -5.69
N LEU A 11 12.10 -6.90 -5.27
CA LEU A 11 13.09 -6.03 -5.90
C LEU A 11 14.45 -6.72 -5.90
N ASN A 12 15.03 -6.92 -7.08
CA ASN A 12 16.32 -7.61 -7.28
C ASN A 12 16.42 -8.97 -6.56
N GLY A 13 15.34 -9.75 -6.55
CA GLY A 13 15.30 -11.07 -5.91
C GLY A 13 14.92 -11.05 -4.42
N GLU A 14 15.04 -9.91 -3.74
CA GLU A 14 14.58 -9.75 -2.36
C GLU A 14 13.06 -9.56 -2.29
N LYS A 15 12.43 -10.12 -1.26
CA LYS A 15 10.98 -10.01 -1.02
C LYS A 15 10.73 -9.38 0.35
N GLN A 16 9.91 -8.34 0.39
CA GLN A 16 9.41 -7.74 1.62
C GLN A 16 7.90 -7.60 1.59
N ASP A 17 7.24 -8.03 2.66
CA ASP A 17 5.80 -7.87 2.85
C ASP A 17 5.50 -6.62 3.69
N PHE A 18 4.42 -5.91 3.33
CA PHE A 18 3.92 -4.74 4.04
C PHE A 18 2.43 -4.92 4.35
N ILE A 19 2.00 -4.43 5.52
CA ILE A 19 0.59 -4.40 5.92
C ILE A 19 -0.09 -3.20 5.30
N LEU A 20 -1.14 -3.45 4.52
CA LEU A 20 -2.00 -2.45 3.91
C LEU A 20 -3.10 -2.05 4.89
N ASN A 21 -3.02 -0.82 5.39
CA ASN A 21 -4.05 -0.25 6.25
C ASN A 21 -5.12 0.42 5.41
N LYS A 22 -6.40 0.29 5.81
CA LYS A 22 -7.50 1.03 5.16
C LYS A 22 -7.21 2.53 5.21
N LYS A 23 -7.51 3.21 4.11
CA LYS A 23 -7.32 4.64 3.98
C LYS A 23 -8.46 5.26 3.20
N ASP A 24 -9.13 6.22 3.81
CA ASP A 24 -9.98 7.17 3.12
C ASP A 24 -9.12 8.35 2.64
N PHE A 25 -9.27 8.70 1.37
CA PHE A 25 -8.49 9.73 0.71
C PHE A 25 -9.23 11.07 0.75
N LYS A 26 -8.47 12.17 0.82
CA LYS A 26 -9.04 13.54 0.80
C LYS A 26 -9.93 13.83 -0.41
N THR A 27 -9.72 13.11 -1.51
CA THR A 27 -10.50 13.18 -2.75
C THR A 27 -11.83 12.42 -2.70
N GLY A 28 -12.19 11.83 -1.55
CA GLY A 28 -13.37 10.99 -1.39
C GLY A 28 -13.18 9.53 -1.84
N SER A 29 -12.04 9.18 -2.45
CA SER A 29 -11.72 7.79 -2.77
C SER A 29 -11.46 6.97 -1.50
N ARG A 30 -11.58 5.65 -1.62
CA ARG A 30 -11.20 4.69 -0.59
C ARG A 30 -10.10 3.77 -1.10
N GLY A 31 -9.45 3.07 -0.18
CA GLY A 31 -8.50 2.02 -0.51
C GLY A 31 -7.57 1.70 0.65
N TYR A 32 -6.31 1.48 0.33
CA TYR A 32 -5.30 1.05 1.29
C TYR A 32 -3.97 1.78 1.12
N HIS A 33 -3.20 1.85 2.20
CA HIS A 33 -1.88 2.47 2.21
C HIS A 33 -0.93 1.70 3.12
N ALA A 34 0.32 1.61 2.69
CA ALA A 34 1.44 1.15 3.49
C ALA A 34 2.67 2.00 3.21
N GLN A 35 3.54 2.11 4.20
CA GLN A 35 4.85 2.71 4.05
C GLN A 35 5.85 1.93 4.88
N GLY A 36 7.11 1.94 4.45
CA GLY A 36 8.18 1.30 5.21
C GLY A 36 9.50 1.40 4.47
N LYS A 37 10.49 0.67 4.94
CA LYS A 37 11.80 0.61 4.30
C LYS A 37 12.12 -0.84 3.93
N MET A 38 12.69 -1.03 2.75
CA MET A 38 13.15 -2.34 2.26
C MET A 38 14.67 -2.29 2.09
N GLN A 39 15.38 -3.26 2.66
CA GLN A 39 16.80 -3.44 2.42
C GLN A 39 16.98 -4.37 1.22
N VAL A 40 17.87 -4.02 0.30
CA VAL A 40 18.23 -4.85 -0.86
C VAL A 40 19.75 -4.75 -1.06
N GLY A 41 20.48 -5.83 -0.75
CA GLY A 41 21.94 -5.79 -0.62
C GLY A 41 22.35 -4.71 0.40
N ASP A 42 23.24 -3.81 0.00
CA ASP A 42 23.72 -2.70 0.85
C ASP A 42 22.85 -1.43 0.77
N LYS A 43 21.80 -1.43 -0.05
CA LYS A 43 20.95 -0.25 -0.28
C LYS A 43 19.64 -0.34 0.50
N ARG A 44 19.21 0.80 1.04
CA ARG A 44 17.93 0.95 1.74
C ARG A 44 16.98 1.83 0.95
N TYR A 45 15.79 1.30 0.66
CA TYR A 45 14.76 1.98 -0.11
C TYR A 45 13.61 2.39 0.80
N GLN A 46 13.09 3.60 0.60
CA GLN A 46 11.80 4.01 1.17
C GLN A 46 10.70 3.50 0.25
N CYS A 47 9.81 2.67 0.78
CA CYS A 47 8.66 2.14 0.06
C CYS A 47 7.41 2.92 0.47
N ASN A 48 6.62 3.33 -0.52
CA ASN A 48 5.31 3.92 -0.34
C ASN A 48 4.33 3.18 -1.26
N ILE A 49 3.35 2.50 -0.69
CA ILE A 49 2.40 1.66 -1.42
C ILE A 49 1.02 2.27 -1.28
N LEU A 50 0.39 2.59 -2.41
CA LEU A 50 -0.94 3.16 -2.47
C LEU A 50 -1.83 2.29 -3.33
N CYS A 51 -2.92 1.78 -2.75
CA CYS A 51 -3.96 1.07 -3.46
C CYS A 51 -5.23 1.92 -3.41
N VAL A 52 -5.69 2.42 -4.54
CA VAL A 52 -6.93 3.20 -4.63
C VAL A 52 -7.99 2.33 -5.31
N GLU A 53 -9.14 2.17 -4.67
CA GLU A 53 -10.28 1.45 -5.23
C GLU A 53 -10.87 2.28 -6.39
N ILE A 54 -10.81 1.75 -7.61
CA ILE A 54 -11.34 2.41 -8.80
C ILE A 54 -12.86 2.55 -8.67
N GLY A 55 -13.38 3.74 -8.92
CA GLY A 55 -14.82 4.03 -8.81
C GLY A 55 -15.32 4.28 -7.39
N SER A 56 -14.45 4.29 -6.38
CA SER A 56 -14.84 4.53 -4.97
C SER A 56 -15.21 5.98 -4.64
N LYS A 57 -14.97 6.93 -5.55
CA LYS A 57 -15.37 8.32 -5.33
C LYS A 57 -16.89 8.42 -5.30
N PRO A 58 -17.46 9.21 -4.36
CA PRO A 58 -18.87 9.58 -4.43
C PRO A 58 -19.14 10.21 -5.79
N LYS A 59 -20.19 9.75 -6.47
CA LYS A 59 -20.75 10.51 -7.59
C LYS A 59 -21.51 11.67 -6.96
N ASP A 60 -21.23 12.89 -7.41
CA ASP A 60 -22.07 14.03 -7.08
C ASP A 60 -23.53 13.68 -7.44
N LYS A 61 -24.46 13.98 -6.53
CA LYS A 61 -25.89 13.78 -6.73
C LYS A 61 -26.45 14.78 -7.72
#